data_AF-A0A933IMM8-F1
#
_entry.id   AF-A0A933IMM8-F1
#
_cell.length_a   1.000
_cell.length_b   1.000
_cell.length_c   1.000
_cell.angle_alpha   90.00
_cell.angle_beta   90.00
_cell.angle_gamma   90.00
#
_symmetry.space_group_name_H-M   'P 1'
#
loop_
_entity.id
_entity.type
_entity.pdbx_description
1 polymer ?
#
loop_
_entity_poly.entity_id
_entity_poly.type
_entity_poly.pdbx_seq_one_letter_code
_entity_poly.pdbx_strand_id
1 'polypeptide(L)'
;MAKSDYTRREFLAVSAAVVATGLVGASCGGGGGDSQPTSPETQPETVFRLSLRGRRASKASLKHNANKLFATAQAADQNRSHPGDRSRVVSFKVNKETFNRLFDDGKRSVVDLRSI
;
A
#
# COMPACT_ATOMS: atom_id res chain seq x y z
N MET A 1 15.72 31.43 -27.53
CA MET A 1 15.53 31.00 -26.14
C MET A 1 15.70 29.49 -26.08
N ALA A 2 16.82 29.02 -25.55
CA ALA A 2 17.14 27.59 -25.43
C ALA A 2 16.35 26.97 -24.27
N LYS A 3 15.78 25.79 -24.47
CA LYS A 3 15.13 24.99 -23.41
C LYS A 3 16.18 24.07 -22.83
N SER A 4 16.52 24.26 -21.56
CA SER A 4 17.43 23.38 -20.83
C SER A 4 16.72 22.07 -20.49
N ASP A 5 17.17 20.97 -21.09
CA ASP A 5 16.70 19.62 -20.78
C ASP A 5 17.32 19.14 -19.47
N TYR A 6 16.69 19.48 -18.35
CA TYR A 6 17.06 18.93 -17.05
C TYR A 6 16.65 17.46 -16.97
N THR A 7 17.63 16.57 -17.08
CA THR A 7 17.40 15.13 -16.98
C THR A 7 17.22 14.71 -15.51
N ARG A 8 16.25 13.83 -15.25
CA ARG A 8 15.81 13.37 -13.90
C ARG A 8 16.90 12.86 -12.95
N ARG A 9 18.14 12.68 -13.42
CA ARG A 9 19.27 12.22 -12.60
C ARG A 9 19.89 13.34 -11.76
N GLU A 10 19.75 14.60 -12.16
CA GLU A 10 20.26 15.74 -11.37
C GLU A 10 19.37 16.03 -10.16
N PHE A 11 18.07 15.74 -10.24
CA PHE A 11 17.14 15.96 -9.13
C PHE A 11 17.37 15.01 -7.93
N LEU A 12 17.97 13.84 -8.15
CA LEU A 12 18.26 12.87 -7.09
C LEU A 12 19.57 13.15 -6.34
N ALA A 13 20.44 14.00 -6.86
CA ALA A 13 21.70 14.35 -6.21
C ALA A 13 21.55 15.46 -5.15
N VAL A 14 20.43 16.21 -5.16
CA VAL A 14 20.24 17.40 -4.31
C VAL A 14 19.68 17.07 -2.91
N SER A 15 19.11 15.88 -2.70
CA SER A 15 18.46 15.52 -1.42
C SER A 15 19.37 14.86 -0.37
N ALA A 16 20.69 14.88 -0.53
CA ALA A 16 21.63 14.11 0.30
C ALA A 16 22.36 14.91 1.41
N ALA A 17 21.93 16.13 1.76
CA ALA A 17 22.74 16.95 2.69
C ALA A 17 21.95 17.91 3.59
N VAL A 18 21.28 17.39 4.63
CA VAL A 18 21.06 18.05 5.96
C VAL A 18 20.69 16.89 6.90
N VAL A 19 21.46 16.50 7.92
CA VAL A 19 21.56 17.13 9.25
C VAL A 19 22.91 16.77 9.87
N ALA A 20 23.71 17.79 10.18
CA ALA A 20 24.86 17.70 11.04
C ALA A 20 24.54 18.30 12.42
N THR A 21 24.95 17.57 13.46
CA THR A 21 25.52 18.04 14.74
C THR A 21 24.68 18.79 15.80
N GLY A 22 24.66 18.19 17.00
CA GLY A 22 24.47 18.79 18.34
C GLY A 22 23.91 17.71 19.28
N LEU A 23 24.46 17.33 20.43
CA LEU A 23 25.48 17.89 21.32
C LEU A 23 25.96 16.76 22.27
N VAL A 24 27.16 16.94 22.82
CA VAL A 24 27.83 16.10 23.83
C VAL A 24 27.02 15.98 25.12
N GLY A 25 27.07 14.82 25.78
CA GLY A 25 26.61 14.66 27.17
C GLY A 25 26.67 13.23 27.68
N ALA A 26 27.83 12.80 28.21
CA ALA A 26 27.88 11.66 29.11
C ALA A 26 27.21 12.05 30.44
N SER A 27 26.13 11.38 30.83
CA SER A 27 25.72 11.32 32.23
C SER A 27 25.21 9.93 32.58
N CYS A 28 25.81 9.38 33.62
CA CYS A 28 25.36 8.21 34.34
C CYS A 28 24.15 8.63 35.20
N GLY A 29 23.12 7.80 35.29
CA GLY A 29 22.14 7.88 36.38
C GLY A 29 20.68 8.04 35.95
N GLY A 30 19.93 6.97 36.18
CA GLY A 30 18.74 6.97 37.03
C GLY A 30 17.59 7.93 36.70
N GLY A 31 16.41 7.33 36.47
CA GLY A 31 15.17 7.86 37.01
C GLY A 31 14.06 8.11 35.98
N GLY A 32 13.05 7.24 36.04
CA GLY A 32 11.67 7.68 36.18
C GLY A 32 10.97 8.29 34.97
N GLY A 33 10.06 7.49 34.40
CA GLY A 33 8.74 7.97 34.02
C GLY A 33 8.67 8.73 32.70
N ASP A 34 8.34 8.01 31.63
CA ASP A 34 7.20 8.37 30.80
C ASP A 34 6.76 7.09 30.06
N SER A 35 5.85 6.35 30.70
CA SER A 35 5.03 5.37 29.99
C SER A 35 4.08 6.15 29.09
N GLN A 36 4.59 6.58 27.94
CA GLN A 36 3.77 7.03 26.84
C GLN A 36 2.74 5.91 26.58
N PRO A 37 1.43 6.22 26.52
CA PRO A 37 0.44 5.20 26.23
C PRO A 37 0.77 4.63 24.85
N THR A 38 1.18 3.37 24.82
CA THR A 38 1.26 2.60 23.60
C THR A 38 -0.18 2.49 23.10
N SER A 39 -0.57 3.41 22.21
CA SER A 39 -1.77 3.23 21.40
C SER A 39 -1.76 1.80 20.89
N PRO A 40 -2.87 1.05 21.01
CA PRO A 40 -2.91 -0.34 20.55
C PRO A 40 -2.51 -0.35 19.08
N GLU A 41 -1.31 -0.84 18.80
CA GLU A 41 -0.77 -0.92 17.45
C GLU A 41 -1.71 -1.83 16.67
N THR A 42 -2.54 -1.19 15.86
CA THR A 42 -3.64 -1.86 15.20
C THR A 42 -3.03 -2.71 14.09
N GLN A 43 -3.07 -4.03 14.28
CA GLN A 43 -2.40 -4.96 13.39
C GLN A 43 -2.84 -4.74 11.93
N PRO A 44 -1.90 -4.68 10.97
CA PRO A 44 -2.22 -4.43 9.58
C PRO A 44 -2.90 -5.65 8.94
N GLU A 45 -4.07 -5.40 8.37
CA GLU A 45 -4.89 -6.40 7.70
C GLU A 45 -4.42 -6.67 6.27
N THR A 46 -4.66 -7.88 5.79
CA THR A 46 -4.27 -8.29 4.43
C THR A 46 -5.43 -8.10 3.47
N VAL A 47 -5.18 -7.42 2.36
CA VAL A 47 -6.13 -7.27 1.25
C VAL A 47 -5.52 -7.87 -0.01
N PHE A 48 -6.37 -8.37 -0.89
CA PHE A 48 -5.99 -9.02 -2.12
C PHE A 48 -6.50 -8.24 -3.33
N ARG A 49 -5.77 -8.31 -4.43
CA ARG A 49 -6.18 -7.82 -5.75
C ARG A 49 -5.83 -8.81 -6.83
N LEU A 50 -6.57 -8.78 -7.93
CA LEU A 50 -6.17 -9.46 -9.16
C LEU A 50 -5.24 -8.54 -9.97
N SER A 51 -4.07 -9.04 -10.34
CA SER A 51 -3.07 -8.30 -11.10
C SER A 51 -2.74 -9.04 -12.39
N LEU A 52 -2.98 -8.39 -13.53
CA LEU A 52 -2.54 -8.85 -14.84
C LEU A 52 -1.53 -7.84 -15.40
N ARG A 53 -0.49 -8.31 -16.08
CA ARG A 53 0.55 -7.46 -16.68
C ARG A 53 0.87 -7.93 -18.09
N GLY A 54 1.32 -7.00 -18.93
CA GLY A 54 1.87 -7.28 -20.26
C GLY A 54 0.98 -6.80 -21.42
N ARG A 55 1.60 -6.69 -22.61
CA ARG A 55 0.94 -6.17 -23.83
C ARG A 55 -0.15 -7.09 -24.40
N ARG A 56 -0.07 -8.39 -24.10
CA ARG A 56 -1.04 -9.41 -24.54
C ARG A 56 -2.12 -9.71 -23.49
N ALA A 57 -2.15 -8.95 -22.39
CA ALA A 57 -3.18 -9.09 -21.37
C ALA A 57 -4.56 -8.75 -21.94
N SER A 58 -5.57 -9.54 -21.57
CA SER A 58 -6.96 -9.25 -21.93
C SER A 58 -7.38 -7.88 -21.40
N LYS A 59 -7.86 -7.01 -22.30
CA LYS A 59 -8.37 -5.69 -21.92
C LYS A 59 -9.57 -5.79 -20.97
N ALA A 60 -10.39 -6.83 -21.12
CA ALA A 60 -11.53 -7.08 -20.23
C ALA A 60 -11.04 -7.37 -18.81
N SER A 61 -10.07 -8.27 -18.63
CA SER A 61 -9.49 -8.59 -17.33
C SER A 61 -8.83 -7.38 -16.69
N LEU A 62 -8.07 -6.59 -17.46
CA LEU A 62 -7.47 -5.35 -16.96
C LEU A 62 -8.52 -4.37 -16.44
N LYS A 63 -9.62 -4.14 -17.19
CA LYS A 63 -10.70 -3.25 -16.77
C LYS A 63 -11.46 -3.77 -15.55
N HIS A 64 -11.75 -5.07 -15.50
CA HIS A 64 -12.45 -5.73 -14.39
C HIS A 64 -11.65 -5.68 -13.10
N ASN A 65 -10.34 -5.89 -13.18
CA ASN A 65 -9.46 -6.00 -12.01
C ASN A 65 -9.04 -4.64 -11.43
N ALA A 66 -8.99 -3.58 -12.26
CA ALA A 66 -8.33 -2.31 -11.92
C ALA A 66 -8.83 -1.67 -10.61
N ASN A 67 -10.11 -1.83 -10.28
CA ASN A 67 -10.73 -1.16 -9.13
C ASN A 67 -11.27 -2.15 -8.09
N LYS A 68 -10.96 -3.44 -8.22
CA LYS A 68 -11.47 -4.46 -7.30
C LYS A 68 -10.45 -4.83 -6.23
N LEU A 69 -10.91 -4.76 -4.98
CA LEU A 69 -10.21 -5.28 -3.82
C LEU A 69 -11.01 -6.40 -3.19
N PHE A 70 -10.29 -7.35 -2.58
CA PHE A 70 -10.86 -8.56 -2.00
C PHE A 70 -10.35 -8.75 -0.59
N ALA A 71 -11.24 -9.09 0.34
CA ALA A 71 -10.87 -9.36 1.72
C ALA A 71 -10.08 -10.68 1.86
N THR A 72 -10.31 -11.64 0.96
CA THR A 72 -9.66 -12.96 0.98
C THR A 72 -9.11 -13.34 -0.38
N ALA A 73 -8.09 -14.20 -0.38
CA ALA A 73 -7.53 -14.76 -1.61
C ALA A 73 -8.55 -15.57 -2.41
N GLN A 74 -9.43 -16.31 -1.72
CA GLN A 74 -10.49 -17.11 -2.35
C GLN A 74 -11.52 -16.21 -3.04
N ALA A 75 -11.93 -15.09 -2.42
CA ALA A 75 -12.83 -14.13 -3.05
C ALA A 75 -12.22 -13.53 -4.33
N ALA A 76 -10.92 -13.24 -4.31
CA ALA A 76 -10.21 -12.80 -5.51
C ALA A 76 -10.22 -13.89 -6.60
N ASP A 77 -9.97 -15.14 -6.25
CA ASP A 77 -9.91 -16.24 -7.22
C ASP A 77 -11.29 -16.63 -7.79
N GLN A 78 -12.37 -16.42 -7.04
CA GLN A 78 -13.74 -16.62 -7.54
C GLN A 78 -14.24 -15.48 -8.44
N ASN A 79 -13.65 -14.29 -8.34
CA ASN A 79 -14.09 -13.10 -9.10
C ASN A 79 -13.27 -12.85 -10.37
N ARG A 80 -12.85 -13.94 -11.04
CA ARG A 80 -12.11 -13.88 -12.31
C ARG A 80 -12.98 -13.27 -13.40
N SER A 81 -12.36 -12.55 -14.33
CA SER A 81 -13.10 -11.85 -15.39
C SER A 81 -13.77 -12.79 -16.40
N HIS A 82 -13.16 -13.93 -16.69
CA HIS A 82 -13.69 -14.97 -17.56
C HIS A 82 -12.96 -16.30 -17.32
N PRO A 83 -13.51 -17.45 -17.79
CA PRO A 83 -12.77 -18.71 -17.82
C PRO A 83 -11.45 -18.54 -18.57
N GLY A 84 -10.34 -18.93 -17.96
CA GLY A 84 -8.99 -18.78 -18.53
C GLY A 84 -8.26 -17.49 -18.18
N ASP A 85 -8.83 -16.62 -17.33
CA ASP A 85 -8.14 -15.47 -16.77
C ASP A 85 -6.94 -15.89 -15.90
N ARG A 86 -5.72 -15.59 -16.35
CA ARG A 86 -4.46 -15.90 -15.67
C ARG A 86 -3.93 -14.76 -14.80
N SER A 87 -4.79 -13.87 -14.32
CA SER A 87 -4.40 -12.82 -13.37
C SER A 87 -3.72 -13.45 -12.13
N ARG A 88 -2.81 -12.72 -11.49
CA ARG A 88 -2.19 -13.17 -10.25
C ARG A 88 -2.98 -12.61 -9.08
N VAL A 89 -3.25 -13.44 -8.07
CA VAL A 89 -3.72 -12.93 -6.78
C VAL A 89 -2.52 -12.32 -6.07
N VAL A 90 -2.59 -11.03 -5.77
CA VAL A 90 -1.52 -10.27 -5.12
C VAL A 90 -2.05 -9.74 -3.80
N SER A 91 -1.36 -10.02 -2.71
CA SER A 91 -1.66 -9.50 -1.39
C SER A 91 -0.88 -8.20 -1.11
N PHE A 92 -1.47 -7.34 -0.29
CA PHE A 92 -0.80 -6.20 0.31
C PHE A 92 -1.44 -5.89 1.67
N LYS A 93 -0.72 -5.12 2.50
CA LYS A 93 -1.13 -4.77 3.86
C LYS A 93 -1.80 -3.40 3.89
N VAL A 94 -2.87 -3.27 4.66
CA VAL A 94 -3.58 -2.01 4.93
C VAL A 94 -3.86 -1.88 6.41
N ASN A 95 -4.03 -0.65 6.89
CA ASN A 95 -4.45 -0.41 8.26
C ASN A 95 -5.86 -0.96 8.48
N LYS A 96 -6.17 -1.45 9.68
CA LYS A 96 -7.48 -2.01 10.02
C LYS A 96 -8.64 -1.02 9.82
N GLU A 97 -8.45 0.26 10.11
CA GLU A 97 -9.48 1.28 9.85
C GLU A 97 -9.84 1.36 8.37
N THR A 98 -8.83 1.32 7.50
CA THR A 98 -9.04 1.28 6.06
C THR A 98 -9.71 -0.03 5.64
N PHE A 99 -9.30 -1.17 6.20
CA PHE A 99 -9.95 -2.45 5.94
C PHE A 99 -11.43 -2.42 6.31
N ASN A 100 -11.73 -1.97 7.53
CA ASN A 100 -13.09 -1.89 8.06
C ASN A 100 -13.97 -0.95 7.24
N ARG A 101 -13.43 0.20 6.83
CA ARG A 101 -14.13 1.15 5.94
C ARG A 101 -14.41 0.55 4.57
N LEU A 102 -13.48 -0.20 4.00
CA LEU A 102 -13.65 -0.80 2.67
C LEU A 102 -14.64 -1.97 2.73
N PHE A 103 -14.49 -2.86 3.72
CA PHE A 103 -15.18 -4.15 3.75
C PHE A 103 -16.34 -4.22 4.75
N ASP A 104 -16.84 -3.09 5.26
CA ASP A 104 -17.89 -3.01 6.28
C ASP A 104 -17.60 -3.93 7.48
N ASP A 105 -16.43 -3.78 8.12
CA ASP A 105 -15.93 -4.67 9.18
C ASP A 105 -15.85 -6.15 8.76
N GLY A 106 -15.58 -6.41 7.48
CA GLY A 106 -15.46 -7.76 6.92
C GLY A 106 -16.78 -8.40 6.47
N LYS A 107 -17.90 -7.68 6.52
CA LYS A 107 -19.19 -8.14 5.98
C LYS A 107 -19.19 -8.25 4.46
N ARG A 108 -18.37 -7.46 3.78
CA ARG A 108 -18.16 -7.55 2.32
C ARG A 108 -16.88 -8.30 2.01
N SER A 109 -16.93 -9.19 1.02
CA SER A 109 -15.75 -9.92 0.53
C SER A 109 -15.09 -9.24 -0.67
N VAL A 110 -15.84 -8.39 -1.39
CA VAL A 110 -15.42 -7.70 -2.62
C VAL A 110 -15.84 -6.25 -2.55
N VAL A 111 -14.95 -5.37 -3.00
CA VAL A 111 -15.17 -3.92 -3.03
C VAL A 111 -14.71 -3.38 -4.38
N ASP A 112 -15.55 -2.54 -5.01
CA ASP A 112 -15.18 -1.73 -6.17
C ASP A 112 -14.87 -0.30 -5.71
N LEU A 113 -13.65 0.15 -5.94
CA LEU A 113 -13.16 1.48 -5.57
C LEU A 113 -13.88 2.63 -6.28
N ARG A 114 -14.69 2.34 -7.32
CA ARG A 114 -15.52 3.35 -8.00
C ARG A 114 -16.83 3.65 -7.29
N SER A 115 -17.28 2.78 -6.40
CA SER A 115 -18.59 2.86 -5.74
C SER A 115 -18.49 3.24 -4.26
N ILE A 116 -17.36 3.79 -3.82
CA ILE A 116 -17.08 4.19 -2.44
C ILE A 116 -17.17 5.70 -2.32
#